data_AF-A0A6H1RA35-F1
#
_entry.id   AF-A0A6H1RA35-F1
#
_cell.length_a   1.000
_cell.length_b   1.000
_cell.length_c   1.000
_cell.angle_alpha   90.00
_cell.angle_beta   90.00
_cell.angle_gamma   90.00
#
_symmetry.space_group_name_H-M   'P 1'
#
loop_
_entity.id
_entity.type
_entity.pdbx_description
1 polymer ?
#
loop_
_entity_poly.entity_id
_entity_poly.type
_entity_poly.pdbx_seq_one_letter_code
_entity_poly.pdbx_strand_id
1 'polypeptide(L)'
;MKVDLAASEFTKDTVELLQGQIVDVLRCPVDLGDERQWLAWLTDETGRAGLGRDKLATALIAHCRAKEVEPPEPNLARQVASRALQDFEMLLCHSIADRMGDSADQLETLLAGSEERQEWSLAELRSEVGSMNLKKLLLEIESLMSLQALGLPTDLLVKLEESNADHVWLGALLKEIGKQTAVQALRLPSDLFDDVPAELVEAWCARAASAGSAELRAHPRAVRVTLLSALCSVRRKEITDLLGRVLVGLLHQIRVRAEHRLGQEAADAAWPRQTRDVLLLELARAALDRPDDTVRTVLYPIASEQELRKLTRDSEARDAVRARRKRTVLRGTYSAYYQQIIKLLLAGLEFRCRDLGCWPVMAALGELVSDYTTCWGRGRFYDFDQNIPLDDVVPPEWQDAVVDKQGRIERVVYELCVLLSLRDLLCSRRIFLAGAGQWGKPGVDRPTGGATARVESGGPHAVSHRRTGEILTWPS
;
A
#
# COMPACT_ATOMS: atom_id res chain seq x y z
N MET A 1 38.51 14.34 5.36
CA MET A 1 37.59 14.22 4.21
C MET A 1 36.56 15.33 4.33
N LYS A 2 36.41 16.20 3.31
CA LYS A 2 35.26 17.11 3.25
C LYS A 2 34.04 16.25 2.97
N VAL A 3 33.17 16.10 3.94
CA VAL A 3 31.86 15.48 3.75
C VAL A 3 30.97 16.61 3.22
N ASP A 4 30.65 16.61 1.94
CA ASP A 4 29.60 17.50 1.42
C ASP A 4 28.25 17.02 2.00
N LEU A 5 27.68 17.83 2.88
CA LEU A 5 26.50 17.56 3.70
C LEU A 5 25.33 18.40 3.16
N ALA A 6 24.14 17.79 3.09
CA ALA A 6 22.96 18.29 2.37
C ALA A 6 22.35 19.57 2.96
N ALA A 7 22.76 19.90 4.18
CA ALA A 7 22.18 20.97 4.97
C ALA A 7 22.35 22.40 4.39
N SER A 8 23.09 22.59 3.29
CA SER A 8 23.26 23.90 2.66
C SER A 8 22.03 24.48 1.96
N GLU A 9 20.97 23.71 1.71
CA GLU A 9 19.85 24.09 0.83
C GLU A 9 18.43 24.03 1.46
N PHE A 10 18.27 24.28 2.77
CA PHE A 10 16.93 24.24 3.39
C PHE A 10 16.06 25.49 3.10
N THR A 11 14.82 25.27 2.64
CA THR A 11 13.78 26.29 2.41
C THR A 11 12.83 26.44 3.63
N LYS A 12 11.98 27.48 3.60
CA LYS A 12 11.27 28.04 4.77
C LYS A 12 10.12 27.17 5.33
N ASP A 13 9.53 26.31 4.51
CA ASP A 13 8.22 25.71 4.80
C ASP A 13 8.31 24.38 5.55
N THR A 14 9.51 23.82 5.69
CA THR A 14 9.78 22.49 6.28
C THR A 14 10.12 22.53 7.79
N VAL A 15 10.19 23.73 8.35
CA VAL A 15 10.82 24.02 9.66
C VAL A 15 9.88 23.89 10.85
N GLU A 16 8.58 24.14 10.64
CA GLU A 16 7.63 24.27 11.76
C GLU A 16 7.38 22.95 12.53
N LEU A 17 7.91 21.82 12.04
CA LEU A 17 7.66 20.48 12.56
C LEU A 17 8.74 19.94 13.53
N LEU A 18 9.93 20.54 13.58
CA LEU A 18 11.11 20.00 14.32
C LEU A 18 11.23 20.45 15.79
N GLN A 19 10.28 21.23 16.30
CA GLN A 19 10.42 22.00 17.55
C GLN A 19 10.34 21.18 18.86
N GLY A 20 10.14 19.85 18.81
CA GLY A 20 9.66 19.09 19.96
C GLY A 20 10.70 18.46 20.92
N GLN A 21 11.89 18.05 20.45
CA GLN A 21 12.71 17.11 21.23
C GLN A 21 14.19 17.46 21.41
N ILE A 22 14.69 18.56 20.86
CA ILE A 22 16.13 18.91 20.92
C ILE A 22 16.45 19.93 22.04
N VAL A 23 15.44 20.45 22.75
CA VAL A 23 15.60 21.62 23.63
C VAL A 23 16.26 21.33 24.99
N ASP A 24 16.48 20.07 25.38
CA ASP A 24 16.89 19.76 26.76
C ASP A 24 18.40 19.65 27.03
N VAL A 25 19.28 19.80 26.03
CA VAL A 25 20.70 19.44 26.25
C VAL A 25 21.65 20.61 26.56
N LEU A 26 21.36 21.87 26.25
CA LEU A 26 22.38 22.92 26.40
C LEU A 26 21.84 24.24 26.95
N ARG A 27 21.74 24.33 28.27
CA ARG A 27 21.71 25.60 29.01
C ARG A 27 22.99 25.73 29.84
N CYS A 28 23.92 26.59 29.44
CA CYS A 28 24.87 27.24 30.36
C CYS A 28 25.57 28.45 29.69
N PRO A 29 26.05 29.43 30.49
CA PRO A 29 26.52 30.73 30.03
C PRO A 29 27.96 30.66 29.53
N VAL A 30 28.26 31.43 28.49
CA VAL A 30 29.43 31.22 27.61
C VAL A 30 30.37 32.42 27.68
N ASP A 31 31.66 32.15 27.93
CA ASP A 31 32.79 33.03 27.59
C ASP A 31 34.04 32.18 27.24
N LEU A 32 34.87 32.68 26.30
CA LEU A 32 36.04 32.12 25.57
C LEU A 32 35.80 31.68 24.10
N GLY A 33 36.25 32.49 23.13
CA GLY A 33 36.62 32.10 21.74
C GLY A 33 35.51 32.07 20.67
N ASP A 34 35.15 33.23 20.13
CA ASP A 34 33.95 33.56 19.32
C ASP A 34 33.45 32.51 18.29
N GLU A 35 34.30 31.88 17.47
CA GLU A 35 33.84 30.97 16.40
C GLU A 35 33.18 29.70 16.94
N ARG A 36 33.71 29.09 18.00
CA ARG A 36 33.15 27.86 18.58
C ARG A 36 31.80 28.11 19.25
N GLN A 37 31.61 29.31 19.79
CA GLN A 37 30.35 29.73 20.41
C GLN A 37 29.28 29.99 19.34
N TRP A 38 29.66 30.65 18.24
CA TRP A 38 28.78 30.82 17.09
C TRP A 38 28.33 29.49 16.52
N LEU A 39 29.23 28.51 16.41
CA LEU A 39 28.89 27.16 15.98
C LEU A 39 27.92 26.48 16.95
N ALA A 40 28.19 26.49 18.25
CA ALA A 40 27.32 25.87 19.25
C ALA A 40 25.92 26.51 19.28
N TRP A 41 25.83 27.85 19.23
CA TRP A 41 24.56 28.56 19.15
C TRP A 41 23.84 28.28 17.83
N LEU A 42 24.55 28.31 16.69
CA LEU A 42 23.95 28.04 15.40
C LEU A 42 23.45 26.60 15.28
N THR A 43 24.12 25.62 15.88
CA THR A 43 23.64 24.23 15.91
C THR A 43 22.36 24.07 16.75
N ASP A 44 22.22 24.85 17.84
CA ASP A 44 20.96 24.95 18.61
C ASP A 44 19.86 25.68 17.80
N GLU A 45 20.21 26.80 17.16
CA GLU A 45 19.29 27.60 16.35
C GLU A 45 18.87 26.87 15.05
N THR A 46 19.74 26.05 14.45
CA THR A 46 19.38 25.18 13.32
C THR A 46 18.30 24.18 13.70
N GLY A 47 18.34 23.67 14.93
CA GLY A 47 17.30 22.79 15.47
C GLY A 47 15.98 23.52 15.74
N ARG A 48 16.03 24.82 16.12
CA ARG A 48 14.84 25.62 16.45
C ARG A 48 14.14 26.23 15.23
N ALA A 49 14.93 26.66 14.24
CA ALA A 49 14.47 27.52 13.15
C ALA A 49 14.75 26.95 11.75
N GLY A 50 15.37 25.76 11.64
CA GLY A 50 15.51 25.01 10.37
C GLY A 50 16.00 25.86 9.18
N LEU A 51 16.85 26.83 9.47
CA LEU A 51 17.25 27.86 8.52
C LEU A 51 18.31 27.30 7.56
N GLY A 52 18.15 27.53 6.25
CA GLY A 52 19.23 27.28 5.29
C GLY A 52 20.45 28.17 5.53
N ARG A 53 21.59 27.82 4.93
CA ARG A 53 22.91 28.47 5.15
C ARG A 53 22.85 29.99 5.15
N ASP A 54 22.21 30.60 4.16
CA ASP A 54 22.21 32.06 4.00
C ASP A 54 21.33 32.76 5.04
N LYS A 55 20.25 32.10 5.48
CA LYS A 55 19.40 32.59 6.57
C LYS A 55 20.12 32.47 7.91
N LEU A 56 20.86 31.39 8.15
CA LEU A 56 21.70 31.23 9.34
C LEU A 56 22.84 32.23 9.39
N ALA A 57 23.50 32.49 8.26
CA ALA A 57 24.52 33.53 8.18
C ALA A 57 23.94 34.91 8.51
N THR A 58 22.73 35.20 8.02
CA THR A 58 22.00 36.44 8.34
C THR A 58 21.62 36.50 9.82
N ALA A 59 21.12 35.39 10.38
CA ALA A 59 20.76 35.28 11.79
C ALA A 59 21.97 35.43 12.71
N LEU A 60 23.13 34.87 12.33
CA LEU A 60 24.40 35.03 13.03
C LEU A 60 24.82 36.51 13.10
N ILE A 61 24.79 37.22 11.97
CA ILE A 61 25.13 38.64 11.91
C ILE A 61 24.17 39.47 12.78
N ALA A 62 22.87 39.16 12.72
CA ALA A 62 21.87 39.82 13.56
C ALA A 62 22.11 39.53 15.07
N HIS A 63 22.46 38.30 15.42
CA HIS A 63 22.77 37.90 16.80
C HIS A 63 24.01 38.62 17.34
N CYS A 64 25.10 38.71 16.56
CA CYS A 64 26.31 39.42 16.94
C CYS A 64 26.03 40.90 17.23
N ARG A 65 25.25 41.55 16.35
CA ARG A 65 24.81 42.94 16.53
C ARG A 65 23.96 43.13 17.79
N ALA A 66 23.06 42.20 18.09
CA ALA A 66 22.20 42.25 19.28
C ALA A 66 22.98 42.02 20.58
N LYS A 67 24.13 41.34 20.51
CA LYS A 67 25.05 41.10 21.64
C LYS A 67 26.16 42.14 21.76
N GLU A 68 26.12 43.19 20.95
CA GLU A 68 27.15 44.23 20.86
C GLU A 68 28.56 43.69 20.55
N VAL A 69 28.63 42.55 19.85
CA VAL A 69 29.88 41.93 19.35
C VAL A 69 30.10 42.32 17.89
N GLU A 70 31.36 42.53 17.48
CA GLU A 70 31.71 42.83 16.09
C GLU A 70 31.27 41.67 15.16
N PRO A 71 30.39 41.93 14.18
CA PRO A 71 29.85 40.88 13.34
C PRO A 71 30.90 40.36 12.36
N PRO A 72 30.96 39.03 12.11
CA PRO A 72 31.88 38.48 11.13
C PRO A 72 31.54 38.95 9.70
N GLU A 73 32.57 39.03 8.87
CA GLU A 73 32.42 39.27 7.43
C GLU A 73 31.41 38.28 6.80
N PRO A 74 30.57 38.69 5.82
CA PRO A 74 29.50 37.85 5.29
C PRO A 74 29.96 36.49 4.76
N ASN A 75 31.19 36.40 4.22
CA ASN A 75 31.77 35.14 3.77
C ASN A 75 32.12 34.22 4.94
N LEU A 76 32.68 34.77 6.03
CA LEU A 76 32.97 34.02 7.24
C LEU A 76 31.68 33.56 7.92
N ALA A 77 30.66 34.42 7.99
CA ALA A 77 29.34 34.06 8.51
C ALA A 77 28.71 32.87 7.73
N ARG A 78 28.85 32.84 6.40
CA ARG A 78 28.41 31.70 5.58
C ARG A 78 29.21 30.44 5.84
N GLN A 79 30.52 30.53 6.05
CA GLN A 79 31.37 29.38 6.38
C GLN A 79 31.00 28.79 7.74
N VAL A 80 30.84 29.63 8.77
CA VAL A 80 30.43 29.22 10.11
C VAL A 80 29.03 28.61 10.08
N ALA A 81 28.07 29.22 9.37
CA ALA A 81 26.74 28.65 9.16
C ALA A 81 26.77 27.27 8.47
N SER A 82 27.57 27.12 7.41
CA SER A 82 27.78 25.83 6.76
C SER A 82 28.36 24.80 7.71
N ARG A 83 29.33 25.17 8.56
CA ARG A 83 29.91 24.26 9.53
C ARG A 83 28.92 23.84 10.63
N ALA A 84 28.12 24.77 11.13
CA ALA A 84 27.08 24.46 12.12
C ALA A 84 26.02 23.50 11.56
N LEU A 85 25.61 23.70 10.30
CA LEU A 85 24.73 22.79 9.56
C LEU A 85 25.33 21.40 9.38
N GLN A 86 26.64 21.32 9.10
CA GLN A 86 27.37 20.05 9.02
C GLN A 86 27.37 19.32 10.36
N ASP A 87 27.69 20.03 11.45
CA ASP A 87 27.73 19.46 12.79
C ASP A 87 26.32 19.02 13.24
N PHE A 88 25.27 19.77 12.90
CA PHE A 88 23.87 19.38 13.12
C PHE A 88 23.49 18.11 12.35
N GLU A 89 23.80 18.03 11.06
CA GLU A 89 23.52 16.84 10.25
C GLU A 89 24.26 15.60 10.79
N MET A 90 25.48 15.77 11.30
CA MET A 90 26.23 14.71 11.99
C MET A 90 25.52 14.25 13.26
N LEU A 91 24.98 15.16 14.08
CA LEU A 91 24.22 14.80 15.28
C LEU A 91 22.95 14.01 14.94
N LEU A 92 22.23 14.43 13.89
CA LEU A 92 21.07 13.68 13.38
C LEU A 92 21.47 12.27 12.94
N CYS A 93 22.57 12.13 12.20
CA CYS A 93 23.06 10.81 11.77
C CYS A 93 23.38 9.89 12.97
N HIS A 94 23.94 10.42 14.07
CA HIS A 94 24.17 9.62 15.28
C HIS A 94 22.85 9.21 15.93
N SER A 95 21.92 10.16 16.10
CA SER A 95 20.58 9.87 16.64
C SER A 95 19.85 8.80 15.81
N ILE A 96 19.89 8.87 14.48
CA ILE A 96 19.26 7.88 13.60
C ILE A 96 19.97 6.52 13.72
N ALA A 97 21.30 6.51 13.75
CA ALA A 97 22.08 5.29 13.96
C ALA A 97 21.73 4.60 15.29
N ASP A 98 21.55 5.36 16.36
CA ASP A 98 21.19 4.83 17.67
C ASP A 98 19.76 4.25 17.69
N ARG A 99 18.81 4.87 16.98
CA ARG A 99 17.42 4.37 16.84
C ARG A 99 17.32 3.06 16.07
N MET A 100 18.26 2.75 15.17
CA MET A 100 18.18 1.58 14.30
C MET A 100 18.46 0.24 15.01
N GLY A 101 19.23 0.24 16.12
CA GLY A 101 19.63 -0.99 16.79
C GLY A 101 20.28 -2.00 15.82
N ASP A 102 19.84 -3.26 15.88
CA ASP A 102 20.38 -4.37 15.08
C ASP A 102 20.23 -4.18 13.56
N SER A 103 19.26 -3.37 13.11
CA SER A 103 19.07 -3.08 11.68
C SER A 103 20.26 -2.34 11.08
N ALA A 104 21.04 -1.61 11.88
CA ALA A 104 22.25 -0.94 11.40
C ALA A 104 23.30 -1.94 10.88
N ASP A 105 23.45 -3.09 11.55
CA ASP A 105 24.42 -4.12 11.16
C ASP A 105 23.97 -4.88 9.90
N GLN A 106 22.65 -5.04 9.71
CA GLN A 106 22.09 -5.60 8.49
C GLN A 106 22.38 -4.70 7.27
N LEU A 107 22.30 -3.38 7.44
CA LEU A 107 22.70 -2.42 6.40
C LEU A 107 24.20 -2.48 6.09
N GLU A 108 25.04 -2.68 7.10
CA GLU A 108 26.48 -2.85 6.86
C GLU A 108 26.80 -4.16 6.12
N THR A 109 26.07 -5.24 6.44
CA THR A 109 26.18 -6.52 5.74
C THR A 109 25.80 -6.38 4.26
N LEU A 110 24.72 -5.64 3.98
CA LEU A 110 24.26 -5.29 2.63
C LEU A 110 25.36 -4.55 1.85
N LEU A 111 26.04 -3.59 2.48
CA LEU A 111 27.16 -2.87 1.85
C LEU A 111 28.42 -3.73 1.69
N ALA A 112 28.68 -4.67 2.58
CA ALA A 112 29.82 -5.57 2.51
C ALA A 112 29.77 -6.50 1.29
N GLY A 113 28.56 -6.80 0.79
CA GLY A 113 28.34 -7.63 -0.39
C GLY A 113 28.66 -9.09 -0.08
N SER A 114 27.77 -9.79 0.62
CA SER A 114 27.85 -11.24 0.73
C SER A 114 27.31 -11.88 -0.55
N GLU A 115 28.20 -12.38 -1.41
CA GLU A 115 27.84 -13.07 -2.66
C GLU A 115 27.02 -14.35 -2.44
N GLU A 116 26.92 -14.86 -1.21
CA GLU A 116 26.41 -16.22 -0.97
C GLU A 116 24.94 -16.32 -0.55
N ARG A 117 24.19 -15.21 -0.30
CA ARG A 117 22.84 -15.34 0.31
C ARG A 117 21.74 -14.35 -0.09
N GLN A 118 21.95 -13.42 -1.02
CA GLN A 118 20.89 -12.47 -1.40
C GLN A 118 20.61 -12.50 -2.90
N GLU A 119 19.34 -12.73 -3.26
CA GLU A 119 18.80 -12.61 -4.63
C GLU A 119 18.83 -11.15 -5.16
N TRP A 120 19.32 -10.19 -4.38
CA TRP A 120 19.27 -8.76 -4.66
C TRP A 120 20.54 -8.05 -4.17
N SER A 121 20.92 -6.94 -4.82
CA SER A 121 22.15 -6.18 -4.49
C SER A 121 21.89 -4.71 -4.16
N LEU A 122 22.82 -4.07 -3.43
CA LEU A 122 22.81 -2.61 -3.22
C LEU A 122 22.64 -1.83 -4.54
N ALA A 123 23.26 -2.32 -5.62
CA ALA A 123 23.17 -1.68 -6.94
C ALA A 123 21.72 -1.64 -7.45
N GLU A 124 20.94 -2.67 -7.16
CA GLU A 124 19.52 -2.70 -7.54
C GLU A 124 18.66 -1.79 -6.67
N LEU A 125 18.93 -1.68 -5.37
CA LEU A 125 18.22 -0.71 -4.52
C LEU A 125 18.54 0.74 -4.90
N ARG A 126 19.76 1.01 -5.35
CA ARG A 126 20.15 2.34 -5.85
C ARG A 126 19.42 2.71 -7.14
N SER A 127 19.13 1.72 -7.99
CA SER A 127 18.36 1.95 -9.22
C SER A 127 16.99 2.55 -8.90
N GLU A 128 16.52 3.45 -9.76
CA GLU A 128 15.18 4.02 -9.65
C GLU A 128 14.11 2.93 -9.77
N VAL A 129 12.98 3.15 -9.10
CA VAL A 129 11.82 2.26 -9.21
C VAL A 129 11.28 2.33 -10.63
N GLY A 130 11.16 1.17 -11.28
CA GLY A 130 10.68 1.08 -12.65
C GLY A 130 9.26 1.65 -12.80
N SER A 131 9.05 2.50 -13.81
CA SER A 131 7.70 2.95 -14.19
C SER A 131 6.96 1.79 -14.84
N MET A 132 5.95 1.21 -14.18
CA MET A 132 5.16 0.10 -14.73
C MET A 132 3.96 0.56 -15.56
N ASN A 133 3.83 0.03 -16.78
CA ASN A 133 2.61 0.22 -17.58
C ASN A 133 1.61 -0.93 -17.32
N LEU A 134 0.62 -0.67 -16.46
CA LEU A 134 -0.40 -1.66 -16.09
C LEU A 134 -1.11 -2.26 -17.31
N LYS A 135 -1.41 -1.47 -18.36
CA LYS A 135 -2.06 -1.99 -19.57
C LYS A 135 -1.19 -3.01 -20.28
N LYS A 136 0.11 -2.74 -20.41
CA LYS A 136 1.05 -3.67 -21.04
C LYS A 136 1.28 -4.91 -20.18
N LEU A 137 1.38 -4.76 -18.86
CA LEU A 137 1.42 -5.89 -17.93
C LEU A 137 0.20 -6.79 -18.11
N LEU A 138 -1.01 -6.22 -18.14
CA LEU A 138 -2.25 -6.98 -18.38
C LEU A 138 -2.22 -7.73 -19.71
N LEU A 139 -1.74 -7.10 -20.78
CA LEU A 139 -1.60 -7.76 -22.09
C LEU A 139 -0.61 -8.93 -22.04
N GLU A 140 0.52 -8.79 -21.35
CA GLU A 140 1.46 -9.90 -21.14
C GLU A 140 0.81 -11.05 -20.36
N ILE A 141 0.10 -10.73 -19.28
CA ILE A 141 -0.66 -11.70 -18.48
C ILE A 141 -1.70 -12.43 -19.36
N GLU A 142 -2.44 -11.72 -20.20
CA GLU A 142 -3.44 -12.30 -21.10
C GLU A 142 -2.85 -13.15 -22.21
N SER A 143 -1.72 -12.74 -22.78
CA SER A 143 -0.96 -13.53 -23.75
C SER A 143 -0.53 -14.86 -23.14
N LEU A 144 0.04 -14.83 -21.93
CA LEU A 144 0.47 -16.03 -21.21
C LEU A 144 -0.68 -16.98 -20.87
N MET A 145 -1.81 -16.45 -20.41
CA MET A 145 -3.01 -17.25 -20.17
C MET A 145 -3.52 -17.93 -21.46
N SER A 146 -3.42 -17.23 -22.60
CA SER A 146 -3.84 -17.76 -23.90
C SER A 146 -2.91 -18.90 -24.36
N LEU A 147 -1.60 -18.79 -24.12
CA LEU A 147 -0.63 -19.85 -24.40
C LEU A 147 -0.85 -21.09 -23.51
N GLN A 148 -1.20 -20.90 -22.23
CA GLN A 148 -1.52 -22.00 -21.33
C GLN A 148 -2.78 -22.76 -21.77
N ALA A 149 -3.78 -22.06 -22.31
CA ALA A 149 -4.99 -22.70 -22.84
C ALA A 149 -4.71 -23.66 -24.01
N LEU A 150 -3.57 -23.51 -24.69
CA LEU A 150 -3.10 -24.41 -25.75
C LEU A 150 -2.37 -25.66 -25.22
N GLY A 151 -2.24 -25.82 -23.90
CA GLY A 151 -1.62 -27.00 -23.27
C GLY A 151 -0.09 -27.03 -23.35
N LEU A 152 0.55 -25.89 -23.59
CA LEU A 152 2.02 -25.80 -23.62
C LEU A 152 2.60 -25.99 -22.20
N PRO A 153 3.63 -26.84 -22.02
CA PRO A 153 4.14 -27.21 -20.71
C PRO A 153 4.67 -26.02 -19.92
N THR A 154 4.26 -25.96 -18.65
CA THR A 154 4.33 -24.80 -17.76
C THR A 154 5.54 -24.89 -16.82
N ASP A 155 6.76 -24.92 -17.36
CA ASP A 155 7.99 -24.68 -16.56
C ASP A 155 8.33 -23.17 -16.50
N LEU A 156 7.35 -22.30 -16.78
CA LEU A 156 7.59 -20.92 -17.19
C LEU A 156 7.98 -19.97 -16.07
N LEU A 157 7.67 -20.21 -14.80
CA LEU A 157 8.17 -19.30 -13.74
C LEU A 157 9.69 -19.37 -13.59
N VAL A 158 10.30 -20.53 -13.85
CA VAL A 158 11.77 -20.70 -13.84
C VAL A 158 12.40 -20.21 -15.15
N LYS A 159 11.67 -20.28 -16.27
CA LYS A 159 12.17 -19.87 -17.61
C LYS A 159 11.92 -18.39 -17.97
N LEU A 160 11.04 -17.69 -17.23
CA LEU A 160 10.79 -16.27 -17.44
C LEU A 160 11.98 -15.39 -17.01
N GLU A 161 12.85 -15.89 -16.13
CA GLU A 161 14.14 -15.27 -15.83
C GLU A 161 15.15 -15.44 -16.97
N GLU A 162 15.06 -16.53 -17.74
CA GLU A 162 16.02 -16.88 -18.80
C GLU A 162 15.69 -16.21 -20.16
N SER A 163 14.44 -15.79 -20.39
CA SER A 163 13.99 -15.11 -21.62
C SER A 163 13.41 -13.72 -21.34
N ASN A 164 14.27 -12.80 -20.92
CA ASN A 164 13.97 -11.38 -20.59
C ASN A 164 13.35 -10.53 -21.73
N ALA A 165 13.19 -11.06 -22.95
CA ALA A 165 12.79 -10.26 -24.11
C ALA A 165 11.26 -10.10 -24.29
N ASP A 166 10.47 -11.13 -23.93
CA ASP A 166 9.03 -11.16 -24.27
C ASP A 166 8.11 -10.75 -23.09
N HIS A 167 8.63 -10.72 -21.87
CA HIS A 167 7.86 -10.48 -20.63
C HIS A 167 8.46 -9.37 -19.76
N VAL A 168 8.72 -8.23 -20.40
CA VAL A 168 9.44 -7.09 -19.79
C VAL A 168 8.71 -6.55 -18.56
N TRP A 169 7.38 -6.45 -18.60
CA TRP A 169 6.61 -5.85 -17.49
C TRP A 169 6.46 -6.82 -16.31
N LEU A 170 6.28 -8.10 -16.59
CA LEU A 170 6.25 -9.11 -15.53
C LEU A 170 7.63 -9.26 -14.86
N GLY A 171 8.72 -9.30 -15.64
CA GLY A 171 10.07 -9.34 -15.10
C GLY A 171 10.38 -8.10 -14.25
N ALA A 172 9.97 -6.92 -14.70
CA ALA A 172 10.08 -5.69 -13.91
C ALA A 172 9.25 -5.77 -12.61
N LEU A 173 8.02 -6.29 -12.64
CA LEU A 173 7.21 -6.48 -11.44
C LEU A 173 7.90 -7.41 -10.43
N LEU A 174 8.38 -8.58 -10.88
CA LEU A 174 9.05 -9.55 -10.03
C LEU A 174 10.31 -8.96 -9.40
N LYS A 175 11.08 -8.16 -10.16
CA LYS A 175 12.24 -7.44 -9.66
C LYS A 175 11.87 -6.47 -8.53
N GLU A 176 10.81 -5.67 -8.71
CA GLU A 176 10.37 -4.73 -7.67
C GLU A 176 9.81 -5.47 -6.43
N ILE A 177 9.16 -6.62 -6.61
CA ILE A 177 8.76 -7.48 -5.48
C ILE A 177 10.00 -8.01 -4.73
N GLY A 178 11.04 -8.46 -5.43
CA GLY A 178 12.30 -8.90 -4.83
C GLY A 178 12.96 -7.80 -4.00
N LYS A 179 13.06 -6.58 -4.55
CA LYS A 179 13.55 -5.39 -3.81
C LYS A 179 12.69 -5.05 -2.59
N GLN A 180 11.38 -5.25 -2.65
CA GLN A 180 10.50 -5.00 -1.52
C GLN A 180 10.74 -6.01 -0.38
N THR A 181 10.77 -7.30 -0.71
CA THR A 181 11.06 -8.39 0.26
C THR A 181 12.41 -8.18 0.92
N ALA A 182 13.42 -7.81 0.13
CA ALA A 182 14.74 -7.42 0.56
C ALA A 182 14.74 -6.30 1.61
N VAL A 183 14.08 -5.18 1.31
CA VAL A 183 14.03 -4.03 2.22
C VAL A 183 13.21 -4.33 3.47
N GLN A 184 12.17 -5.15 3.37
CA GLN A 184 11.40 -5.60 4.54
C GLN A 184 12.23 -6.48 5.47
N ALA A 185 13.11 -7.33 4.93
CA ALA A 185 14.00 -8.17 5.72
C ALA A 185 14.99 -7.37 6.59
N LEU A 186 15.27 -6.10 6.23
CA LEU A 186 16.10 -5.18 7.03
C LEU A 186 15.44 -4.72 8.33
N ARG A 187 14.11 -4.93 8.46
CA ARG A 187 13.31 -4.61 9.65
C ARG A 187 13.54 -3.19 10.20
N LEU A 188 13.77 -2.22 9.31
CA LEU A 188 13.95 -0.83 9.70
C LEU A 188 12.73 -0.35 10.51
N PRO A 189 12.95 0.39 11.62
CA PRO A 189 11.85 0.96 12.41
C PRO A 189 10.94 1.82 11.53
N SER A 190 9.62 1.66 11.66
CA SER A 190 8.66 2.34 10.79
C SER A 190 8.55 3.86 11.03
N ASP A 191 9.01 4.29 12.20
CA ASP A 191 9.02 5.67 12.71
C ASP A 191 10.43 6.29 12.71
N LEU A 192 11.40 5.63 12.06
CA LEU A 192 12.82 6.03 12.08
C LEU A 192 13.03 7.50 11.66
N PHE A 193 12.21 8.00 10.74
CA PHE A 193 12.30 9.33 10.16
C PHE A 193 11.09 10.22 10.46
N ASP A 194 10.19 9.85 11.39
CA ASP A 194 8.96 10.62 11.66
C ASP A 194 9.25 12.06 12.11
N ASP A 195 10.37 12.27 12.81
CA ASP A 195 10.84 13.58 13.28
C ASP A 195 11.86 14.24 12.33
N VAL A 196 12.04 13.71 11.12
CA VAL A 196 13.04 14.20 10.15
C VAL A 196 12.32 14.80 8.94
N PRO A 197 12.74 15.96 8.43
CA PRO A 197 12.17 16.55 7.23
C PRO A 197 12.25 15.59 6.03
N ALA A 198 11.14 15.44 5.30
CA ALA A 198 11.08 14.56 4.13
C ALA A 198 12.15 14.92 3.08
N GLU A 199 12.38 16.21 2.86
CA GLU A 199 13.36 16.77 1.93
C GLU A 199 14.80 16.38 2.33
N LEU A 200 15.09 16.29 3.64
CA LEU A 200 16.39 15.85 4.11
C LEU A 200 16.58 14.34 3.90
N VAL A 201 15.54 13.55 4.14
CA VAL A 201 15.56 12.10 3.88
C VAL A 201 15.73 11.84 2.38
N GLU A 202 15.04 12.59 1.52
CA GLU A 202 15.20 12.55 0.07
C GLU A 202 16.62 12.93 -0.36
N ALA A 203 17.21 13.97 0.24
CA ALA A 203 18.60 14.37 -0.04
C ALA A 203 19.61 13.29 0.39
N TRP A 204 19.42 12.65 1.55
CA TRP A 204 20.23 11.51 1.97
C TRP A 204 20.08 10.32 1.03
N CYS A 205 18.86 10.01 0.60
CA CYS A 205 18.59 8.98 -0.40
C CYS A 205 19.30 9.28 -1.72
N ALA A 206 19.21 10.51 -2.23
CA ALA A 206 19.87 10.91 -3.48
C ALA A 206 21.41 10.78 -3.40
N ARG A 207 22.00 11.12 -2.25
CA ARG A 207 23.44 10.93 -1.99
C ARG A 207 23.82 9.46 -1.93
N ALA A 208 23.04 8.63 -1.25
CA ALA A 208 23.27 7.19 -1.20
C ALA A 208 23.12 6.52 -2.57
N ALA A 209 22.15 7.00 -3.38
CA ALA A 209 21.91 6.50 -4.72
C ALA A 209 23.05 6.84 -5.69
N SER A 210 23.67 8.02 -5.56
CA SER A 210 24.79 8.45 -6.41
C SER A 210 26.15 7.93 -5.96
N ALA A 211 26.39 7.80 -4.65
CA ALA A 211 27.68 7.42 -4.08
C ALA A 211 28.10 5.97 -4.42
N GLY A 212 29.36 5.76 -4.82
CA GLY A 212 29.91 4.41 -5.02
C GLY A 212 30.01 3.61 -3.72
N SER A 213 30.05 2.28 -3.77
CA SER A 213 30.18 1.46 -2.54
C SER A 213 31.45 1.77 -1.75
N ALA A 214 32.56 2.12 -2.42
CA ALA A 214 33.78 2.55 -1.75
C ALA A 214 33.63 3.92 -1.05
N GLU A 215 32.90 4.85 -1.65
CA GLU A 215 32.61 6.17 -1.08
C GLU A 215 31.71 6.04 0.16
N LEU A 216 30.67 5.21 0.08
CA LEU A 216 29.82 4.88 1.23
C LEU A 216 30.62 4.28 2.39
N ARG A 217 31.59 3.40 2.11
CA ARG A 217 32.49 2.82 3.12
C ARG A 217 33.44 3.85 3.75
N ALA A 218 33.80 4.90 3.01
CA ALA A 218 34.70 5.94 3.50
C ALA A 218 34.03 6.91 4.50
N HIS A 219 32.70 6.96 4.56
CA HIS A 219 31.99 7.76 5.56
C HIS A 219 32.11 7.17 6.99
N PRO A 220 31.99 7.99 8.04
CA PRO A 220 31.78 7.49 9.41
C PRO A 220 30.57 6.57 9.50
N ARG A 221 30.59 5.57 10.39
CA ARG A 221 29.52 4.55 10.52
C ARG A 221 28.13 5.19 10.61
N ALA A 222 27.94 6.14 11.52
CA ALA A 222 26.66 6.84 11.71
C ALA A 222 26.12 7.48 10.42
N VAL A 223 26.99 8.15 9.64
CA VAL A 223 26.62 8.76 8.35
C VAL A 223 26.26 7.67 7.33
N ARG A 224 27.11 6.65 7.21
CA ARG A 224 26.91 5.56 6.26
C ARG A 224 25.56 4.85 6.49
N VAL A 225 25.25 4.46 7.72
CA VAL A 225 24.00 3.73 8.02
C VAL A 225 22.78 4.64 7.89
N THR A 226 22.90 5.95 8.14
CA THR A 226 21.84 6.93 7.90
C THR A 226 21.54 7.08 6.41
N LEU A 227 22.58 7.20 5.57
CA LEU A 227 22.41 7.28 4.12
C LEU A 227 21.77 6.01 3.55
N LEU A 228 22.22 4.83 3.99
CA LEU A 228 21.66 3.54 3.55
C LEU A 228 20.21 3.33 4.02
N SER A 229 19.88 3.70 5.26
CA SER A 229 18.51 3.60 5.78
C SER A 229 17.57 4.57 5.09
N ALA A 230 18.02 5.80 4.77
CA ALA A 230 17.25 6.76 3.99
C ALA A 230 16.95 6.21 2.58
N LEU A 231 17.95 5.66 1.89
CA LEU A 231 17.77 4.99 0.60
C LEU A 231 16.72 3.87 0.69
N CYS A 232 16.85 2.98 1.68
CA CYS A 232 15.93 1.86 1.85
C CYS A 232 14.51 2.34 2.18
N SER A 233 14.35 3.35 3.03
CA SER A 233 13.05 3.90 3.41
C SER A 233 12.33 4.54 2.22
N VAL A 234 13.03 5.38 1.46
CA VAL A 234 12.47 6.03 0.25
C VAL A 234 12.13 4.98 -0.80
N ARG A 235 13.01 4.02 -1.05
CA ARG A 235 12.75 2.93 -2.01
C ARG A 235 11.59 2.05 -1.58
N ARG A 236 11.48 1.70 -0.29
CA ARG A 236 10.31 0.98 0.24
C ARG A 236 9.03 1.76 -0.04
N LYS A 237 9.02 3.08 0.17
CA LYS A 237 7.86 3.94 -0.10
C LYS A 237 7.43 3.89 -1.56
N GLU A 238 8.37 4.13 -2.46
CA GLU A 238 8.13 4.13 -3.91
C GLU A 238 7.68 2.76 -4.44
N ILE A 239 8.35 1.68 -4.01
CA ILE A 239 8.02 0.31 -4.42
C ILE A 239 6.66 -0.08 -3.87
N THR A 240 6.38 0.16 -2.60
CA THR A 240 5.06 -0.14 -2.00
C THR A 240 3.95 0.60 -2.73
N ASP A 241 4.18 1.87 -3.12
CA ASP A 241 3.22 2.63 -3.91
C ASP A 241 3.02 2.11 -5.33
N LEU A 242 4.09 1.63 -5.98
CA LEU A 242 4.01 0.95 -7.26
C LEU A 242 3.20 -0.35 -7.15
N LEU A 243 3.55 -1.23 -6.21
CA LEU A 243 2.91 -2.52 -6.00
C LEU A 243 1.44 -2.36 -5.61
N GLY A 244 1.12 -1.38 -4.76
CA GLY A 244 -0.25 -1.02 -4.39
C GLY A 244 -1.08 -0.58 -5.60
N ARG A 245 -0.54 0.28 -6.47
CA ARG A 245 -1.21 0.67 -7.73
C ARG A 245 -1.45 -0.52 -8.66
N VAL A 246 -0.46 -1.42 -8.78
CA VAL A 246 -0.56 -2.62 -9.62
C VAL A 246 -1.63 -3.56 -9.07
N LEU A 247 -1.61 -3.84 -7.76
CA LEU A 247 -2.61 -4.69 -7.10
C LEU A 247 -4.02 -4.16 -7.32
N VAL A 248 -4.28 -2.89 -6.97
CA VAL A 248 -5.60 -2.26 -7.14
C VAL A 248 -6.03 -2.28 -8.62
N GLY A 249 -5.09 -2.06 -9.53
CA GLY A 249 -5.31 -2.12 -10.98
C GLY A 249 -5.72 -3.50 -11.48
N LEU A 250 -4.99 -4.55 -11.08
CA LEU A 250 -5.29 -5.94 -11.43
C LEU A 250 -6.67 -6.35 -10.87
N LEU A 251 -6.93 -6.04 -9.59
CA LEU A 251 -8.21 -6.36 -8.95
C LEU A 251 -9.38 -5.64 -9.61
N HIS A 252 -9.19 -4.39 -10.04
CA HIS A 252 -10.20 -3.68 -10.81
C HIS A 252 -10.50 -4.38 -12.15
N GLN A 253 -9.48 -4.80 -12.89
CA GLN A 253 -9.68 -5.50 -14.17
C GLN A 253 -10.38 -6.85 -14.00
N ILE A 254 -10.02 -7.60 -12.96
CA ILE A 254 -10.69 -8.86 -12.61
C ILE A 254 -12.17 -8.60 -12.33
N ARG A 255 -12.49 -7.55 -11.56
CA ARG A 255 -13.88 -7.15 -11.28
C ARG A 255 -14.66 -6.84 -12.56
N VAL A 256 -14.11 -5.96 -13.40
CA VAL A 256 -14.76 -5.55 -14.67
C VAL A 256 -15.01 -6.77 -15.56
N ARG A 257 -14.04 -7.69 -15.65
CA ARG A 257 -14.17 -8.93 -16.43
C ARG A 257 -15.23 -9.87 -15.87
N ALA A 258 -15.31 -10.01 -14.54
CA ALA A 258 -16.33 -10.81 -13.88
C ALA A 258 -17.72 -10.24 -14.17
N GLU A 259 -17.93 -8.94 -13.91
CA GLU A 259 -19.20 -8.24 -14.15
C GLU A 259 -19.64 -8.34 -15.62
N HIS A 260 -18.71 -8.12 -16.55
CA HIS A 260 -18.99 -8.23 -17.99
C HIS A 260 -19.42 -9.64 -18.41
N ARG A 261 -18.68 -10.69 -17.98
CA ARG A 261 -19.03 -12.08 -18.29
C ARG A 261 -20.37 -12.50 -17.67
N LEU A 262 -20.63 -12.07 -16.43
CA LEU A 262 -21.92 -12.30 -15.77
C LEU A 262 -23.07 -11.63 -16.51
N GLY A 263 -22.85 -10.43 -17.05
CA GLY A 263 -23.84 -9.70 -17.85
C GLY A 263 -24.15 -10.37 -19.20
N GLN A 264 -23.14 -10.89 -19.89
CA GLN A 264 -23.31 -11.57 -21.19
C GLN A 264 -24.13 -12.86 -21.06
N GLU A 265 -23.93 -13.64 -20.00
CA GLU A 265 -24.60 -14.94 -19.82
C GLU A 265 -26.04 -14.86 -19.27
N ALA A 266 -26.47 -13.68 -18.79
CA ALA A 266 -27.83 -13.46 -18.28
C ALA A 266 -28.91 -13.38 -19.40
N ALA A 267 -28.50 -13.30 -20.66
CA ALA A 267 -29.38 -13.30 -21.83
C ALA A 267 -29.99 -14.68 -22.15
N ASP A 268 -29.35 -15.79 -21.70
CA ASP A 268 -29.58 -17.15 -22.21
C ASP A 268 -30.29 -18.10 -21.22
N ALA A 269 -31.44 -17.74 -20.65
CA ALA A 269 -32.18 -18.66 -19.75
C ALA A 269 -33.65 -18.87 -20.15
N ALA A 270 -34.04 -20.16 -20.11
CA ALA A 270 -35.26 -20.78 -20.62
C ALA A 270 -36.58 -20.25 -20.03
N TRP A 271 -37.63 -20.46 -20.83
CA TRP A 271 -38.83 -19.64 -21.09
C TRP A 271 -38.53 -18.32 -21.80
N PRO A 272 -39.14 -18.04 -22.98
CA PRO A 272 -39.12 -16.70 -23.55
C PRO A 272 -39.65 -15.75 -22.48
N ARG A 273 -38.87 -14.74 -22.08
CA ARG A 273 -39.24 -13.81 -20.99
C ARG A 273 -40.68 -13.32 -21.13
N GLN A 274 -41.09 -13.07 -22.38
CA GLN A 274 -42.46 -12.71 -22.76
C GLN A 274 -43.55 -13.66 -22.28
N THR A 275 -43.41 -14.98 -22.44
CA THR A 275 -44.48 -15.94 -22.08
C THR A 275 -44.72 -15.99 -20.56
N ARG A 276 -43.64 -15.86 -19.77
CA ARG A 276 -43.72 -15.82 -18.32
C ARG A 276 -44.29 -14.50 -17.83
N ASP A 277 -43.82 -13.39 -18.40
CA ASP A 277 -44.23 -12.06 -17.95
C ASP A 277 -45.72 -11.85 -18.23
N VAL A 278 -46.25 -12.41 -19.33
CA VAL A 278 -47.70 -12.45 -19.62
C VAL A 278 -48.45 -13.28 -18.56
N LEU A 279 -48.00 -14.51 -18.27
CA LEU A 279 -48.66 -15.37 -17.29
C LEU A 279 -48.68 -14.76 -15.87
N LEU A 280 -47.56 -14.17 -15.43
CA LEU A 280 -47.48 -13.49 -14.13
C LEU A 280 -48.40 -12.28 -14.05
N LEU A 281 -48.52 -11.53 -15.15
CA LEU A 281 -49.42 -10.37 -15.24
C LEU A 281 -50.89 -10.79 -15.19
N GLU A 282 -51.26 -11.89 -15.86
CA GLU A 282 -52.60 -12.45 -15.83
C GLU A 282 -52.99 -12.95 -14.43
N LEU A 283 -52.08 -13.67 -13.77
CA LEU A 283 -52.28 -14.10 -12.38
C LEU A 283 -52.39 -12.91 -11.41
N ALA A 284 -51.55 -11.90 -11.56
CA ALA A 284 -51.59 -10.69 -10.73
C ALA A 284 -52.89 -9.89 -10.94
N ARG A 285 -53.33 -9.74 -12.19
CA ARG A 285 -54.61 -9.08 -12.52
C ARG A 285 -55.79 -9.81 -11.90
N ALA A 286 -55.85 -11.14 -12.05
CA ALA A 286 -56.94 -11.91 -11.48
C ALA A 286 -56.99 -11.81 -9.94
N ALA A 287 -55.83 -11.81 -9.27
CA ALA A 287 -55.75 -11.61 -7.83
C ALA A 287 -56.20 -10.19 -7.39
N LEU A 288 -55.91 -9.16 -8.20
CA LEU A 288 -56.33 -7.79 -7.94
C LEU A 288 -57.82 -7.55 -8.23
N ASP A 289 -58.37 -8.21 -9.26
CA ASP A 289 -59.77 -8.07 -9.67
C ASP A 289 -60.74 -8.76 -8.69
N ARG A 290 -60.29 -9.82 -8.01
CA ARG A 290 -61.09 -10.61 -7.05
C ARG A 290 -60.28 -10.97 -5.80
N PRO A 291 -60.05 -10.01 -4.88
CA PRO A 291 -59.18 -10.21 -3.72
C PRO A 291 -59.78 -11.12 -2.64
N ASP A 292 -61.11 -11.18 -2.53
CA ASP A 292 -61.82 -11.94 -1.48
C ASP A 292 -62.15 -13.39 -1.88
N ASP A 293 -61.97 -13.74 -3.15
CA ASP A 293 -62.26 -15.07 -3.68
C ASP A 293 -61.10 -16.05 -3.41
N THR A 294 -61.40 -17.35 -3.32
CA THR A 294 -60.34 -18.35 -3.07
C THR A 294 -59.38 -18.49 -4.25
N VAL A 295 -58.10 -18.75 -3.97
CA VAL A 295 -57.04 -19.01 -4.97
C VAL A 295 -57.46 -20.02 -6.04
N ARG A 296 -58.20 -21.07 -5.63
CA ARG A 296 -58.66 -22.13 -6.52
C ARG A 296 -59.71 -21.64 -7.53
N THR A 297 -60.50 -20.64 -7.17
CA THR A 297 -61.54 -20.06 -8.03
C THR A 297 -60.95 -19.02 -8.99
N VAL A 298 -59.91 -18.30 -8.57
CA VAL A 298 -59.37 -17.13 -9.28
C VAL A 298 -58.15 -17.47 -10.14
N LEU A 299 -57.18 -18.22 -9.59
CA LEU A 299 -55.88 -18.44 -10.25
C LEU A 299 -55.81 -19.75 -11.03
N TYR A 300 -56.47 -20.82 -10.55
CA TYR A 300 -56.39 -22.15 -11.18
C TYR A 300 -57.07 -22.27 -12.55
N PRO A 301 -58.07 -21.43 -12.91
CA PRO A 301 -58.54 -21.34 -14.29
C PRO A 301 -57.53 -20.73 -15.26
N ILE A 302 -56.57 -19.93 -14.77
CA ILE A 302 -55.55 -19.24 -15.58
C ILE A 302 -54.30 -20.12 -15.73
N ALA A 303 -53.88 -20.76 -14.63
CA ALA A 303 -52.78 -21.72 -14.62
C ALA A 303 -53.14 -22.90 -13.71
N SER A 304 -53.08 -24.12 -14.25
CA SER A 304 -53.36 -25.33 -13.47
C SER A 304 -52.40 -25.47 -12.28
N GLU A 305 -52.82 -26.24 -11.26
CA GLU A 305 -51.96 -26.55 -10.10
C GLU A 305 -50.61 -27.17 -10.53
N GLN A 306 -50.61 -27.96 -11.61
CA GLN A 306 -49.40 -28.53 -12.17
C GLN A 306 -48.51 -27.48 -12.83
N GLU A 307 -49.08 -26.51 -13.55
CA GLU A 307 -48.35 -25.38 -14.16
C GLU A 307 -47.78 -24.43 -13.11
N LEU A 308 -48.52 -24.13 -12.04
CA LEU A 308 -48.03 -23.33 -10.91
C LEU A 308 -46.92 -24.05 -10.15
N ARG A 309 -47.04 -25.36 -9.91
CA ARG A 309 -45.95 -26.17 -9.32
C ARG A 309 -44.72 -26.22 -10.23
N LYS A 310 -44.93 -26.33 -11.54
CA LYS A 310 -43.86 -26.28 -12.54
C LYS A 310 -43.19 -24.91 -12.55
N LEU A 311 -43.96 -23.81 -12.48
CA LEU A 311 -43.46 -22.44 -12.37
C LEU A 311 -42.53 -22.25 -11.16
N THR A 312 -42.90 -22.77 -9.98
CA THR A 312 -42.09 -22.73 -8.76
C THR A 312 -40.86 -23.66 -8.80
N ARG A 313 -40.99 -24.89 -9.31
CA ARG A 313 -39.82 -25.78 -9.46
C ARG A 313 -38.85 -25.24 -10.50
N ASP A 314 -39.37 -24.65 -11.57
CA ASP A 314 -38.59 -23.98 -12.59
C ASP A 314 -37.90 -22.76 -11.99
N SER A 315 -38.48 -22.01 -11.05
CA SER A 315 -37.76 -20.90 -10.40
C SER A 315 -36.59 -21.39 -9.55
N GLU A 316 -36.79 -22.40 -8.69
CA GLU A 316 -35.69 -22.97 -7.88
C GLU A 316 -34.59 -23.59 -8.74
N ALA A 317 -34.96 -24.30 -9.80
CA ALA A 317 -34.01 -24.86 -10.77
C ALA A 317 -33.27 -23.76 -11.53
N ARG A 318 -33.94 -22.66 -11.91
CA ARG A 318 -33.32 -21.50 -12.56
C ARG A 318 -32.36 -20.77 -11.63
N ASP A 319 -32.70 -20.62 -10.35
CA ASP A 319 -31.82 -20.00 -9.36
C ASP A 319 -30.59 -20.86 -9.11
N ALA A 320 -30.75 -22.19 -9.00
CA ALA A 320 -29.62 -23.11 -8.89
C ALA A 320 -28.71 -23.10 -10.13
N VAL A 321 -29.30 -23.02 -11.33
CA VAL A 321 -28.55 -22.87 -12.59
C VAL A 321 -27.84 -21.53 -12.63
N ARG A 322 -28.49 -20.43 -12.23
CA ARG A 322 -27.89 -19.09 -12.17
C ARG A 322 -26.71 -19.06 -11.20
N ALA A 323 -26.87 -19.59 -9.99
CA ALA A 323 -25.80 -19.71 -9.00
C ALA A 323 -24.61 -20.53 -9.54
N ARG A 324 -24.89 -21.68 -10.17
CA ARG A 324 -23.84 -22.51 -10.79
C ARG A 324 -23.12 -21.81 -11.95
N ARG A 325 -23.85 -21.04 -12.76
CA ARG A 325 -23.27 -20.22 -13.84
C ARG A 325 -22.39 -19.11 -13.28
N LYS A 326 -22.91 -18.29 -12.34
CA LYS A 326 -22.14 -17.26 -11.63
C LYS A 326 -20.84 -17.82 -11.08
N ARG A 327 -20.92 -18.92 -10.34
CA ARG A 327 -19.78 -19.65 -9.78
C ARG A 327 -18.76 -20.06 -10.83
N THR A 328 -19.21 -20.56 -11.97
CA THR A 328 -18.33 -20.95 -13.08
C THR A 328 -17.61 -19.74 -13.67
N VAL A 329 -18.32 -18.63 -13.89
CA VAL A 329 -17.74 -17.38 -14.39
C VAL A 329 -16.72 -16.79 -13.42
N LEU A 330 -17.07 -16.68 -12.14
CA LEU A 330 -16.19 -16.13 -11.10
C LEU A 330 -14.91 -16.95 -10.99
N ARG A 331 -15.03 -18.27 -10.89
CA ARG A 331 -13.89 -19.20 -10.87
C ARG A 331 -13.01 -19.07 -12.11
N GLY A 332 -13.62 -18.95 -13.30
CA GLY A 332 -12.88 -18.78 -14.55
C GLY A 332 -12.26 -17.40 -14.74
N THR A 333 -12.64 -16.41 -13.93
CA THR A 333 -12.08 -15.05 -13.99
C THR A 333 -10.85 -14.93 -13.11
N TYR A 334 -10.81 -15.64 -11.98
CA TYR A 334 -9.63 -15.73 -11.12
C TYR A 334 -8.77 -16.96 -11.46
N SER A 335 -8.09 -16.90 -12.61
CA SER A 335 -7.25 -17.98 -13.12
C SER A 335 -6.04 -18.27 -12.21
N ALA A 336 -5.43 -19.45 -12.37
CA ALA A 336 -4.22 -19.84 -11.64
C ALA A 336 -3.08 -18.83 -11.82
N TYR A 337 -3.00 -18.18 -12.98
CA TYR A 337 -1.97 -17.19 -13.27
C TYR A 337 -2.20 -15.87 -12.50
N TYR A 338 -3.44 -15.38 -12.43
CA TYR A 338 -3.77 -14.25 -11.55
C TYR A 338 -3.54 -14.59 -10.08
N GLN A 339 -3.85 -15.82 -9.65
CA GLN A 339 -3.57 -16.29 -8.29
C GLN A 339 -2.09 -16.20 -7.95
N GLN A 340 -1.19 -16.65 -8.85
CA GLN A 340 0.26 -16.58 -8.64
C GLN A 340 0.77 -15.15 -8.51
N ILE A 341 0.38 -14.25 -9.43
CA ILE A 341 0.82 -12.85 -9.37
C ILE A 341 0.29 -12.15 -8.12
N ILE A 342 -0.99 -12.35 -7.80
CA ILE A 342 -1.59 -11.73 -6.61
C ILE A 342 -0.94 -12.27 -5.34
N LYS A 343 -0.65 -13.57 -5.26
CA LYS A 343 0.09 -14.16 -4.14
C LYS A 343 1.45 -13.46 -3.92
N LEU A 344 2.20 -13.23 -4.99
CA LEU A 344 3.50 -12.54 -4.92
C LEU A 344 3.34 -11.07 -4.48
N LEU A 345 2.33 -10.37 -5.00
CA LEU A 345 2.01 -9.00 -4.59
C LEU A 345 1.62 -8.91 -3.12
N LEU A 346 0.79 -9.83 -2.63
CA LEU A 346 0.36 -9.86 -1.23
C LEU A 346 1.52 -10.16 -0.29
N ALA A 347 2.43 -11.07 -0.68
CA ALA A 347 3.63 -11.37 0.12
C ALA A 347 4.55 -10.14 0.28
N GLY A 348 4.63 -9.26 -0.72
CA GLY A 348 5.42 -8.03 -0.66
C GLY A 348 4.72 -6.84 0.01
N LEU A 349 3.46 -6.95 0.43
CA LEU A 349 2.66 -5.84 0.93
C LEU A 349 2.20 -6.08 2.36
N GLU A 350 2.42 -5.08 3.23
CA GLU A 350 1.97 -5.13 4.62
C GLU A 350 0.70 -4.29 4.78
N PHE A 351 -0.43 -4.96 5.05
CA PHE A 351 -1.75 -4.33 5.19
C PHE A 351 -2.02 -3.95 6.65
N ARG A 352 -2.51 -2.73 6.88
CA ARG A 352 -2.93 -2.25 8.21
C ARG A 352 -4.32 -1.63 8.13
N CYS A 353 -5.06 -1.70 9.23
CA CYS A 353 -6.36 -1.05 9.35
C CYS A 353 -6.49 -0.38 10.73
N ARG A 354 -7.41 0.58 10.84
CA ARG A 354 -7.79 1.20 12.14
C ARG A 354 -9.23 0.94 12.53
N ASP A 355 -10.03 0.52 11.57
CA ASP A 355 -11.47 0.38 11.72
C ASP A 355 -11.80 -1.09 11.98
N LEU A 356 -12.57 -1.33 13.06
CA LEU A 356 -13.04 -2.66 13.43
C LEU A 356 -13.86 -3.30 12.29
N GLY A 357 -14.56 -2.49 11.49
CA GLY A 357 -15.31 -3.00 10.33
C GLY A 357 -14.46 -3.56 9.20
N CYS A 358 -13.13 -3.44 9.25
CA CYS A 358 -12.22 -4.09 8.27
C CYS A 358 -11.76 -5.49 8.70
N TRP A 359 -12.02 -5.88 9.95
CA TRP A 359 -11.52 -7.14 10.51
C TRP A 359 -11.94 -8.39 9.74
N PRO A 360 -13.20 -8.54 9.28
CA PRO A 360 -13.58 -9.73 8.51
C PRO A 360 -12.70 -9.93 7.27
N VAL A 361 -12.41 -8.85 6.54
CA VAL A 361 -11.56 -8.89 5.34
C VAL A 361 -10.09 -9.11 5.71
N MET A 362 -9.59 -8.49 6.77
CA MET A 362 -8.21 -8.68 7.24
C MET A 362 -7.97 -10.12 7.72
N ALA A 363 -8.92 -10.71 8.45
CA ALA A 363 -8.85 -12.10 8.88
C ALA A 363 -8.88 -13.06 7.67
N ALA A 364 -9.80 -12.83 6.72
CA ALA A 364 -9.86 -13.62 5.50
C ALA A 364 -8.58 -13.51 4.65
N LEU A 365 -7.97 -12.33 4.59
CA LEU A 365 -6.70 -12.12 3.92
C LEU A 365 -5.56 -12.86 4.64
N GLY A 366 -5.58 -12.92 5.97
CA GLY A 366 -4.58 -13.64 6.77
C GLY A 366 -4.60 -15.14 6.47
N GLU A 367 -5.80 -15.73 6.44
CA GLU A 367 -6.00 -17.13 6.04
C GLU A 367 -5.55 -17.38 4.58
N LEU A 368 -5.88 -16.46 3.67
CA LEU A 368 -5.46 -16.53 2.27
C LEU A 368 -3.93 -16.56 2.12
N VAL A 369 -3.22 -15.65 2.80
CA VAL A 369 -1.76 -15.55 2.74
C VAL A 369 -1.12 -16.75 3.43
N SER A 370 -1.62 -17.16 4.61
CA SER A 370 -1.17 -18.36 5.31
C SER A 370 -1.26 -19.60 4.41
N ASP A 371 -2.39 -19.77 3.71
CA ASP A 371 -2.59 -20.87 2.78
C ASP A 371 -1.60 -20.89 1.61
N TYR A 372 -1.29 -19.71 1.08
CA TYR A 372 -0.30 -19.58 0.04
C TYR A 372 1.09 -20.00 0.51
N THR A 373 1.42 -19.84 1.79
CA THR A 373 2.74 -20.22 2.33
C THR A 373 2.83 -21.67 2.78
N THR A 374 1.73 -22.25 3.27
CA THR A 374 1.74 -23.55 3.96
C THR A 374 1.30 -24.74 3.10
N CYS A 375 0.51 -24.53 2.04
CA CYS A 375 -0.23 -25.64 1.44
C CYS A 375 -0.12 -25.71 -0.10
N TRP A 376 0.52 -26.77 -0.61
CA TRP A 376 0.35 -27.22 -2.00
C TRP A 376 -0.92 -28.08 -2.08
N GLY A 377 -2.00 -27.57 -2.67
CA GLY A 377 -3.14 -28.39 -3.09
C GLY A 377 -4.27 -28.61 -2.07
N ARG A 378 -4.81 -27.54 -1.46
CA ARG A 378 -6.14 -27.66 -0.82
C ARG A 378 -7.23 -27.86 -1.89
N GLY A 379 -8.25 -28.64 -1.52
CA GLY A 379 -9.36 -29.01 -2.39
C GLY A 379 -10.23 -27.82 -2.82
N ARG A 380 -11.24 -28.09 -3.63
CA ARG A 380 -12.13 -27.07 -4.21
C ARG A 380 -12.89 -26.22 -3.17
N PHE A 381 -13.05 -26.73 -1.96
CA PHE A 381 -13.82 -26.11 -0.89
C PHE A 381 -12.95 -25.96 0.36
N TYR A 382 -13.27 -24.97 1.18
CA TYR A 382 -12.75 -24.91 2.54
C TYR A 382 -13.33 -26.02 3.42
N ASP A 383 -12.59 -26.39 4.46
CA ASP A 383 -13.02 -27.39 5.43
C ASP A 383 -14.15 -26.83 6.31
N PHE A 384 -15.09 -27.68 6.72
CA PHE A 384 -16.29 -27.27 7.48
C PHE A 384 -15.99 -26.73 8.89
N ASP A 385 -14.80 -27.04 9.43
CA ASP A 385 -14.36 -26.63 10.76
C ASP A 385 -13.69 -25.25 10.78
N GLN A 386 -13.39 -24.68 9.62
CA GLN A 386 -12.84 -23.33 9.49
C GLN A 386 -13.96 -22.29 9.58
N ASN A 387 -13.88 -21.41 10.57
CA ASN A 387 -14.80 -20.30 10.73
C ASN A 387 -14.47 -19.17 9.75
N ILE A 388 -15.03 -19.25 8.54
CA ILE A 388 -14.73 -18.34 7.44
C ILE A 388 -15.75 -17.19 7.42
N PRO A 389 -15.30 -15.93 7.51
CA PRO A 389 -16.21 -14.79 7.53
C PRO A 389 -16.86 -14.58 6.16
N LEU A 390 -18.18 -14.62 6.10
CA LEU A 390 -18.96 -14.32 4.90
C LEU A 390 -19.50 -12.89 4.91
N ASP A 391 -19.98 -12.44 6.07
CA ASP A 391 -20.53 -11.09 6.28
C ASP A 391 -19.42 -10.04 6.09
N ASP A 392 -19.76 -8.94 5.41
CA ASP A 392 -18.85 -7.84 5.05
C ASP A 392 -17.63 -8.23 4.20
N VAL A 393 -17.51 -9.51 3.79
CA VAL A 393 -16.44 -10.02 2.91
C VAL A 393 -16.98 -10.37 1.53
N VAL A 394 -18.12 -11.06 1.47
CA VAL A 394 -18.74 -11.53 0.23
C VAL A 394 -19.87 -10.58 -0.17
N PRO A 395 -19.84 -9.99 -1.39
CA PRO A 395 -20.96 -9.21 -1.90
C PRO A 395 -22.27 -10.01 -1.85
N PRO A 396 -23.40 -9.42 -1.40
CA PRO A 396 -24.66 -10.14 -1.22
C PRO A 396 -25.16 -10.82 -2.50
N GLU A 397 -24.91 -10.17 -3.63
CA GLU A 397 -25.21 -10.65 -4.98
C GLU A 397 -24.44 -11.90 -5.41
N TRP A 398 -23.33 -12.23 -4.76
CA TRP A 398 -22.47 -13.38 -5.08
C TRP A 398 -22.47 -14.46 -4.00
N GLN A 399 -23.20 -14.29 -2.90
CA GLN A 399 -23.28 -15.28 -1.82
C GLN A 399 -23.76 -16.65 -2.32
N ASP A 400 -24.74 -16.66 -3.23
CA ASP A 400 -25.28 -17.87 -3.88
C ASP A 400 -24.23 -18.62 -4.74
N ALA A 401 -23.22 -17.90 -5.23
CA ALA A 401 -22.11 -18.44 -6.00
C ALA A 401 -20.94 -18.90 -5.12
N VAL A 402 -20.79 -18.37 -3.90
CA VAL A 402 -19.73 -18.74 -2.96
C VAL A 402 -20.12 -19.99 -2.16
N VAL A 403 -21.33 -20.01 -1.58
CA VAL A 403 -21.80 -21.10 -0.72
C VAL A 403 -22.65 -22.08 -1.52
N ASP A 404 -22.37 -23.38 -1.41
CA ASP A 404 -23.19 -24.40 -2.05
C ASP A 404 -24.41 -24.82 -1.21
N LYS A 405 -25.25 -25.72 -1.75
CA LYS A 405 -26.45 -26.19 -1.04
C LYS A 405 -26.15 -26.97 0.23
N GLN A 406 -24.93 -27.48 0.38
CA GLN A 406 -24.45 -28.17 1.58
C GLN A 406 -23.78 -27.21 2.57
N GLY A 407 -23.75 -25.91 2.31
CA GLY A 407 -23.07 -24.92 3.16
C GLY A 407 -21.55 -24.87 2.95
N ARG A 408 -21.00 -25.54 1.94
CA ARG A 408 -19.56 -25.52 1.66
C ARG A 408 -19.19 -24.25 0.91
N ILE A 409 -18.07 -23.65 1.30
CA ILE A 409 -17.53 -22.43 0.70
C ILE A 409 -16.56 -22.81 -0.42
N GLU A 410 -16.88 -22.46 -1.65
CA GLU A 410 -15.95 -22.67 -2.77
C GLU A 410 -14.79 -21.69 -2.68
N ARG A 411 -13.59 -22.28 -2.58
CA ARG A 411 -12.38 -21.56 -2.21
C ARG A 411 -12.03 -20.44 -3.19
N VAL A 412 -11.81 -20.77 -4.47
CA VAL A 412 -11.41 -19.79 -5.50
C VAL A 412 -12.39 -18.62 -5.63
N VAL A 413 -13.69 -18.89 -5.49
CA VAL A 413 -14.73 -17.85 -5.60
C VAL A 413 -14.73 -16.95 -4.36
N TYR A 414 -14.53 -17.53 -3.17
CA TYR A 414 -14.37 -16.78 -1.93
C TYR A 414 -13.10 -15.92 -1.93
N GLU A 415 -11.94 -16.48 -2.31
CA GLU A 415 -10.67 -15.76 -2.43
C GLU A 415 -10.82 -14.54 -3.34
N LEU A 416 -11.50 -14.69 -4.49
CA LEU A 416 -11.82 -13.58 -5.38
C LEU A 416 -12.65 -12.49 -4.66
N CYS A 417 -13.66 -12.87 -3.87
CA CYS A 417 -14.48 -11.91 -3.14
C CYS A 417 -13.65 -11.14 -2.09
N VAL A 418 -12.81 -11.84 -1.33
CA VAL A 418 -11.89 -11.24 -0.34
C VAL A 418 -11.03 -10.17 -1.01
N LEU A 419 -10.43 -10.49 -2.15
CA LEU A 419 -9.56 -9.59 -2.90
C LEU A 419 -10.31 -8.36 -3.44
N LEU A 420 -11.54 -8.54 -3.92
CA LEU A 420 -12.34 -7.42 -4.41
C LEU A 420 -12.82 -6.50 -3.27
N SER A 421 -13.15 -7.07 -2.11
CA SER A 421 -13.44 -6.31 -0.90
C SER A 421 -12.20 -5.56 -0.39
N LEU A 422 -11.02 -6.20 -0.43
CA LEU A 422 -9.73 -5.56 -0.12
C LEU A 422 -9.47 -4.34 -1.01
N ARG A 423 -9.70 -4.47 -2.33
CA ARG A 423 -9.57 -3.35 -3.27
C ARG A 423 -10.44 -2.16 -2.83
N ASP A 424 -11.69 -2.40 -2.52
CA ASP A 424 -12.64 -1.34 -2.16
C ASP A 424 -12.26 -0.67 -0.83
N LEU A 425 -11.72 -1.44 0.13
CA LEU A 425 -11.19 -0.93 1.41
C LEU A 425 -9.87 -0.15 1.25
N LEU A 426 -9.00 -0.53 0.32
CA LEU A 426 -7.80 0.23 -0.06
C LEU A 426 -8.18 1.55 -0.74
N CYS A 427 -9.14 1.53 -1.67
CA CYS A 427 -9.59 2.72 -2.38
C CYS A 427 -10.25 3.73 -1.42
N SER A 428 -10.99 3.24 -0.43
CA SER A 428 -11.63 4.06 0.61
C SER A 428 -10.70 4.44 1.77
N ARG A 429 -9.42 4.03 1.75
CA ARG A 429 -8.42 4.28 2.80
C ARG A 429 -8.77 3.75 4.19
N ARG A 430 -9.67 2.77 4.28
CA ARG A 430 -9.98 2.06 5.54
C ARG A 430 -8.90 1.02 5.85
N ILE A 431 -8.36 0.39 4.81
CA ILE A 431 -7.11 -0.36 4.83
C ILE A 431 -6.03 0.49 4.16
N PHE A 432 -4.81 0.46 4.69
CA PHE A 432 -3.65 1.17 4.16
C PHE A 432 -2.43 0.25 4.15
N LEU A 433 -1.43 0.61 3.35
CA LEU A 433 -0.18 -0.13 3.20
C LEU A 433 0.90 0.47 4.12
N ALA A 434 1.56 -0.35 4.92
CA ALA A 434 2.64 0.10 5.77
C ALA A 434 3.88 0.47 4.94
N GLY A 435 4.50 1.61 5.26
CA GLY A 435 5.65 2.12 4.51
C GLY A 435 5.29 2.72 3.16
N ALA A 436 4.01 2.82 2.78
CA ALA A 436 3.58 3.49 1.55
C ALA A 436 3.42 5.00 1.73
N GLY A 437 3.55 5.76 0.65
CA GLY A 437 3.23 7.19 0.63
C GLY A 437 1.80 7.42 0.19
N GLN A 438 1.55 7.20 -1.10
CA GLN A 438 0.21 7.31 -1.67
C GLN A 438 -0.75 6.39 -0.94
N TRP A 439 -0.41 5.14 -0.65
CA TRP A 439 -1.33 4.20 0.03
C TRP A 439 -1.13 4.12 1.55
N GLY A 440 -0.35 5.05 2.12
CA GLY A 440 0.02 5.08 3.53
C GLY A 440 -1.09 5.51 4.48
N LYS A 441 -0.68 5.66 5.75
CA LYS A 441 -1.54 6.05 6.87
C LYS A 441 -2.34 7.33 6.55
N PRO A 442 -3.69 7.30 6.58
CA PRO A 442 -4.50 8.48 6.29
C PRO A 442 -4.25 9.57 7.33
N GLY A 443 -3.90 10.77 6.84
CA GLY A 443 -3.61 11.96 7.66
C GLY A 443 -2.12 12.28 7.87
N VAL A 444 -1.19 11.52 7.29
CA VAL A 444 0.27 11.80 7.42
C VAL A 444 0.84 12.57 6.22
N ASP A 445 0.35 12.39 4.98
CA ASP A 445 0.92 13.09 3.81
C ASP A 445 -0.13 13.81 2.95
N ARG A 446 -0.11 15.15 3.01
CA ARG A 446 -0.28 16.02 1.85
C ARG A 446 0.61 17.25 2.06
N PRO A 447 1.57 17.54 1.16
CA PRO A 447 1.93 18.94 0.95
C PRO A 447 0.66 19.61 0.40
N THR A 448 0.12 20.55 1.14
CA THR A 448 -1.03 21.38 0.73
C THR A 448 -0.66 22.14 -0.54
N GLY A 449 -0.97 21.55 -1.70
CA GLY A 449 -1.11 22.30 -2.94
C GLY A 449 -2.20 23.34 -2.75
N GLY A 450 -1.81 24.62 -2.84
CA GLY A 450 -2.64 25.77 -2.52
C GLY A 450 -3.98 25.75 -3.23
N ALA A 451 -5.04 25.65 -2.44
CA ALA A 451 -6.35 26.16 -2.81
C ALA A 451 -6.76 27.12 -1.70
N THR A 452 -6.72 28.41 -2.03
CA THR A 452 -7.21 29.51 -1.21
C THR A 452 -8.71 29.35 -0.97
N ALA A 453 -9.09 28.71 0.14
CA ALA A 453 -10.45 28.77 0.65
C ALA A 453 -10.53 29.94 1.64
N ARG A 454 -11.27 30.97 1.25
CA ARG A 454 -11.62 32.13 2.07
C ARG A 454 -12.25 31.68 3.38
N VAL A 455 -11.76 32.25 4.47
CA VAL A 455 -12.34 32.20 5.81
C VAL A 455 -13.64 33.00 5.80
N GLU A 456 -14.76 32.35 6.06
CA GLU A 456 -15.92 32.99 6.68
C GLU A 456 -16.10 32.40 8.08
N SER A 457 -16.10 33.32 9.04
CA SER A 457 -16.14 33.14 10.48
C SER A 457 -17.54 32.82 11.00
N GLY A 458 -17.66 31.90 11.97
CA GLY A 458 -18.87 31.80 12.80
C GLY A 458 -18.95 30.63 13.79
N GLY A 459 -18.47 30.85 15.03
CA GLY A 459 -19.10 30.37 16.28
C GLY A 459 -18.91 28.91 16.76
N PRO A 460 -19.04 28.62 18.07
CA PRO A 460 -18.16 27.69 18.78
C PRO A 460 -18.82 26.39 19.32
N HIS A 461 -17.96 25.48 19.78
CA HIS A 461 -18.16 24.26 20.58
C HIS A 461 -18.21 22.92 19.84
N ALA A 462 -17.09 22.19 19.90
CA ALA A 462 -17.11 20.74 20.19
C ALA A 462 -15.75 20.31 20.77
N VAL A 463 -15.80 19.73 21.95
CA VAL A 463 -14.68 19.13 22.69
C VAL A 463 -14.05 18.01 21.87
N SER A 464 -12.76 18.11 21.57
CA SER A 464 -12.01 17.09 20.85
C SER A 464 -11.54 15.99 21.80
N HIS A 465 -12.26 14.87 21.84
CA HIS A 465 -11.71 13.64 22.36
C HIS A 465 -10.68 13.10 21.37
N ARG A 466 -9.38 13.20 21.73
CA ARG A 466 -8.31 12.43 21.09
C ARG A 466 -8.60 10.94 21.28
N ARG A 467 -9.11 10.26 20.25
CA ARG A 467 -9.08 8.80 20.15
C ARG A 467 -7.69 8.41 19.65
N THR A 468 -6.81 8.05 20.56
CA THR A 468 -5.64 7.21 20.27
C THR A 468 -6.15 5.82 19.87
N GLY A 469 -6.43 5.63 18.59
CA GLY A 469 -6.71 4.30 18.03
C GLY A 469 -5.40 3.54 17.93
N GLU A 470 -5.27 2.46 18.71
CA GLU A 470 -4.19 1.49 18.56
C GLU A 470 -4.15 1.01 17.11
N ILE A 471 -2.96 1.13 16.48
CA ILE A 471 -2.74 0.61 15.13
C ILE A 471 -2.48 -0.89 15.30
N LEU A 472 -3.44 -1.70 14.86
CA LEU A 472 -3.31 -3.15 14.91
C LEU A 472 -2.49 -3.61 13.70
N THR A 473 -1.38 -4.28 13.98
CA THR A 473 -0.38 -4.70 13.00
C THR A 473 -0.65 -6.12 12.50
N TRP A 474 -0.37 -6.33 11.23
CA TRP A 474 -0.36 -7.63 10.56
C TRP A 474 0.71 -8.56 11.19
N PRO A 475 0.40 -9.84 11.47
CA PRO A 475 1.43 -10.81 11.81
C PRO A 475 2.20 -11.18 10.53
N SER A 476 3.46 -10.74 10.47
CA SER A 476 4.44 -11.10 9.43
C SER A 476 4.88 -12.55 9.51
#